data_AF-A0A1Q4FHD7-F1
#
_entry.id   AF-A0A1Q4FHD7-F1
#
_cell.length_a   1.000
_cell.length_b   1.000
_cell.length_c   1.000
_cell.angle_alpha   90.00
_cell.angle_beta   90.00
_cell.angle_gamma   90.00
#
_symmetry.space_group_name_H-M   'P 1'
#
loop_
_entity.id
_entity.type
_entity.pdbx_description
1 polymer ?
#
loop_
_entity_poly.entity_id
_entity_poly.type
_entity_poly.pdbx_seq_one_letter_code
_entity_poly.pdbx_strand_id
1 'polypeptide(L)'
;MSGGCLAGRPAAADDGCRSGAAHRAAWLLLPIVLLGGAAVAANPFTLWKDRLFGEKPSSPRVSRAPDEGVVVLGFDRPERILIGADAEQRDFPKGKSRFREIELAREFKNIAVRVQVIADSNPQGRGNAVFKPILYVLDDAGKVRDSTLVEPLQIDIRPFKPTRLLACVNLENVRRFAVATPASAPGKFYESKSRDKLKAASKGGFYYSTDAVKVQLPYVETGKLVIEVTRVNKKGEGC
;
A
#
# COMPACT_ATOMS: atom_id res chain seq x y z
N MET A 1 -35.28 7.75 49.17
CA MET A 1 -35.99 8.62 50.13
C MET A 1 -35.11 9.85 50.32
N SER A 2 -35.52 11.06 49.94
CA SER A 2 -36.64 11.88 50.49
C SER A 2 -36.36 12.29 51.95
N GLY A 3 -36.39 13.56 52.36
CA GLY A 3 -36.57 14.82 51.61
C GLY A 3 -37.49 15.82 52.34
N GLY A 4 -37.03 17.07 52.54
CA GLY A 4 -37.74 18.18 53.21
C GLY A 4 -36.85 18.87 54.26
N CYS A 5 -36.70 20.21 54.43
CA CYS A 5 -37.53 21.42 54.18
C CYS A 5 -38.52 21.73 55.32
N LEU A 6 -38.66 22.95 55.89
CA LEU A 6 -37.93 24.25 55.82
C LEU A 6 -37.68 24.74 57.31
N ALA A 7 -37.50 26.00 57.76
CA ALA A 7 -37.55 27.38 57.22
C ALA A 7 -36.79 28.39 58.14
N GLY A 8 -36.60 29.65 57.69
CA GLY A 8 -36.14 30.77 58.54
C GLY A 8 -35.73 32.05 57.77
N ARG A 9 -36.37 33.19 58.07
CA ARG A 9 -36.12 34.59 57.58
C ARG A 9 -36.42 35.55 58.78
N PRO A 10 -36.14 36.88 58.77
CA PRO A 10 -35.83 37.84 57.68
C PRO A 10 -34.54 38.70 57.92
N ALA A 11 -34.05 39.58 57.03
CA ALA A 11 -34.34 41.03 56.82
C ALA A 11 -34.42 41.92 58.09
N ALA A 12 -34.12 43.23 58.11
CA ALA A 12 -33.27 44.15 57.31
C ALA A 12 -33.38 45.59 57.91
N ALA A 13 -32.32 46.41 57.82
CA ALA A 13 -32.32 47.89 57.91
C ALA A 13 -30.95 48.40 57.38
N ASP A 14 -30.73 49.45 56.57
CA ASP A 14 -31.35 50.77 56.27
C ASP A 14 -30.81 51.99 57.05
N ASP A 15 -30.92 53.15 56.38
CA ASP A 15 -30.46 54.52 56.71
C ASP A 15 -28.94 54.80 56.76
N GLY A 16 -28.42 55.92 56.23
CA GLY A 16 -29.07 56.97 55.43
C GLY A 16 -28.15 58.14 55.00
N CYS A 17 -28.53 58.81 53.91
CA CYS A 17 -28.11 60.14 53.40
C CYS A 17 -27.51 61.13 54.43
N ARG A 18 -26.60 62.09 54.15
CA ARG A 18 -26.29 62.96 52.97
C ARG A 18 -25.04 63.84 53.34
N SER A 19 -24.37 64.68 52.54
CA SER A 19 -24.33 65.04 51.10
C SER A 19 -23.02 65.83 50.81
N GLY A 20 -22.63 66.06 49.55
CA GLY A 20 -21.58 67.03 49.18
C GLY A 20 -21.08 66.88 47.73
N ALA A 21 -20.83 67.97 47.00
CA ALA A 21 -20.51 67.93 45.56
C ALA A 21 -19.32 68.81 45.17
N ALA A 22 -18.40 68.28 44.34
CA ALA A 22 -17.42 69.06 43.57
C ALA A 22 -16.84 68.27 42.37
N HIS A 23 -16.63 69.00 41.27
CA HIS A 23 -16.19 68.55 39.95
C HIS A 23 -14.76 67.97 39.84
N ARG A 24 -14.52 66.96 38.98
CA ARG A 24 -13.75 67.04 37.68
C ARG A 24 -13.24 65.67 37.16
N ALA A 25 -12.99 65.63 35.83
CA ALA A 25 -12.31 64.58 35.03
C ALA A 25 -12.95 63.16 35.05
N ALA A 26 -13.38 62.52 33.95
CA ALA A 26 -12.88 62.32 32.58
C ALA A 26 -12.01 61.05 32.39
N TRP A 27 -11.98 60.53 31.16
CA TRP A 27 -11.22 59.36 30.65
C TRP A 27 -11.88 57.96 30.71
N LEU A 28 -12.77 57.75 29.72
CA LEU A 28 -12.81 56.64 28.75
C LEU A 28 -12.81 55.15 29.21
N LEU A 29 -13.85 54.44 28.73
CA LEU A 29 -13.95 52.99 28.69
C LEU A 29 -13.16 52.39 27.50
N LEU A 30 -12.61 51.18 27.67
CA LEU A 30 -12.00 50.41 26.58
C LEU A 30 -12.16 48.89 26.83
N PRO A 31 -12.90 48.14 26.00
CA PRO A 31 -13.01 46.68 26.14
C PRO A 31 -11.81 45.98 25.49
N ILE A 32 -11.12 45.11 26.23
CA ILE A 32 -10.05 44.27 25.67
C ILE A 32 -10.69 43.09 24.93
N VAL A 33 -10.50 43.07 23.61
CA VAL A 33 -10.93 41.97 22.74
C VAL A 33 -10.04 40.74 22.98
N LEU A 34 -10.65 39.59 23.26
CA LEU A 34 -9.95 38.30 23.23
C LEU A 34 -9.48 38.02 21.80
N LEU A 35 -8.15 37.98 21.59
CA LEU A 35 -7.60 37.63 20.28
C LEU A 35 -8.00 36.21 19.91
N GLY A 36 -8.73 36.05 18.81
CA GLY A 36 -9.04 34.74 18.25
C GLY A 36 -7.76 34.06 17.77
N GLY A 37 -7.51 32.84 18.27
CA GLY A 37 -6.48 31.98 17.71
C GLY A 37 -6.84 31.68 16.25
N ALA A 38 -6.01 32.13 15.32
CA ALA A 38 -6.23 31.95 13.89
C ALA A 38 -6.14 30.46 13.52
N ALA A 39 -7.29 29.79 13.46
CA ALA A 39 -7.42 28.45 12.90
C ALA A 39 -7.07 28.53 11.40
N VAL A 40 -5.80 28.27 11.08
CA VAL A 40 -5.27 28.23 9.72
C VAL A 40 -5.90 27.06 8.96
N ALA A 41 -7.08 27.33 8.38
CA ALA A 41 -7.81 26.38 7.56
C ALA A 41 -6.89 25.89 6.42
N ALA A 42 -6.50 24.61 6.50
CA ALA A 42 -5.59 24.00 5.53
C ALA A 42 -6.23 24.05 4.14
N ASN A 43 -5.78 25.00 3.32
CA ASN A 43 -6.37 25.27 2.01
C ASN A 43 -6.30 23.98 1.15
N PRO A 44 -7.43 23.45 0.65
CA PRO A 44 -7.41 22.22 -0.13
C PRO A 44 -6.51 22.33 -1.38
N PHE A 45 -6.28 23.54 -1.91
CA PHE A 45 -5.35 23.76 -3.01
C PHE A 45 -3.88 23.59 -2.63
N THR A 46 -3.44 23.89 -1.40
CA THR A 46 -2.04 23.60 -0.99
C THR A 46 -1.84 22.10 -0.84
N LEU A 47 -2.75 21.42 -0.13
CA LEU A 47 -2.79 19.96 -0.03
C LEU A 47 -2.77 19.27 -1.41
N TRP A 48 -3.48 19.81 -2.41
CA TRP A 48 -3.48 19.24 -3.78
C TRP A 48 -2.22 19.57 -4.57
N LYS A 49 -1.72 20.82 -4.49
CA LYS A 49 -0.44 21.25 -5.07
C LYS A 49 0.71 20.38 -4.56
N ASP A 50 0.80 20.18 -3.25
CA ASP A 50 1.88 19.39 -2.63
C ASP A 50 1.75 17.89 -2.98
N ARG A 51 0.53 17.38 -3.23
CA ARG A 51 0.31 16.01 -3.73
C ARG A 51 0.77 15.79 -5.18
N LEU A 52 0.78 16.84 -6.01
CA LEU A 52 1.11 16.77 -7.43
C LEU A 52 2.56 17.19 -7.73
N PHE A 53 3.01 18.26 -7.07
CA PHE A 53 4.25 18.98 -7.33
C PHE A 53 5.19 19.08 -6.12
N GLY A 54 4.74 18.65 -4.93
CA GLY A 54 5.63 18.50 -3.77
C GLY A 54 6.68 17.43 -4.00
N GLU A 55 7.70 17.42 -3.14
CA GLU A 55 8.83 16.50 -3.24
C GLU A 55 8.34 15.05 -3.11
N LYS A 56 8.36 14.33 -4.23
CA LYS A 56 7.94 12.92 -4.28
C LYS A 56 8.99 12.10 -3.57
N PRO A 57 8.64 11.30 -2.53
CA PRO A 57 9.61 10.46 -1.84
C PRO A 57 10.32 9.59 -2.87
N SER A 58 11.66 9.62 -2.84
CA SER A 58 12.50 9.02 -3.86
C SER A 58 12.17 7.53 -4.00
N SER A 59 11.51 7.13 -5.08
CA SER A 59 11.02 5.76 -5.23
C SER A 59 12.21 4.79 -5.14
N PRO A 60 12.17 3.78 -4.26
CA PRO A 60 13.34 2.99 -3.91
C PRO A 60 14.00 2.42 -5.17
N ARG A 61 15.33 2.60 -5.26
CA ARG A 61 16.09 2.34 -6.47
C ARG A 61 16.09 0.84 -6.75
N VAL A 62 15.28 0.41 -7.71
CA VAL A 62 15.18 -1.00 -8.10
C VAL A 62 16.53 -1.47 -8.62
N SER A 63 17.19 -2.36 -7.87
CA SER A 63 18.43 -3.00 -8.29
C SER A 63 18.16 -4.02 -9.40
N ARG A 64 19.22 -4.50 -10.06
CA ARG A 64 19.18 -5.73 -10.86
C ARG A 64 19.97 -6.78 -10.09
N ALA A 65 19.31 -7.89 -9.74
CA ALA A 65 20.01 -9.08 -9.27
C ALA A 65 20.83 -9.69 -10.42
N PRO A 66 21.90 -10.47 -10.14
CA PRO A 66 22.56 -11.28 -11.16
C PRO A 66 21.56 -12.17 -11.90
N ASP A 67 21.80 -12.45 -13.18
CA ASP A 67 20.86 -13.26 -13.98
C ASP A 67 20.94 -14.77 -13.63
N GLU A 68 22.02 -15.22 -12.95
CA GLU A 68 22.24 -16.58 -12.44
C GLU A 68 22.37 -16.64 -10.89
N GLY A 69 22.27 -17.83 -10.31
CA GLY A 69 22.55 -18.10 -8.88
C GLY A 69 21.49 -17.60 -7.89
N VAL A 70 21.81 -17.70 -6.59
CA VAL A 70 20.93 -17.29 -5.47
C VAL A 70 20.91 -15.77 -5.32
N VAL A 71 19.71 -15.19 -5.16
CA VAL A 71 19.52 -13.75 -4.95
C VAL A 71 19.44 -13.45 -3.44
N VAL A 72 20.43 -12.73 -2.90
CA VAL A 72 20.46 -12.36 -1.48
C VAL A 72 19.70 -11.04 -1.26
N LEU A 73 18.44 -11.11 -0.81
CA LEU A 73 17.60 -9.93 -0.62
C LEU A 73 17.74 -9.31 0.79
N GLY A 74 17.82 -7.98 0.80
CA GLY A 74 17.63 -7.17 2.00
C GLY A 74 16.18 -6.64 2.10
N PHE A 75 15.78 -6.22 3.30
CA PHE A 75 14.48 -5.58 3.47
C PHE A 75 14.38 -4.23 2.78
N ASP A 76 13.18 -3.93 2.28
CA ASP A 76 12.76 -2.65 1.71
C ASP A 76 13.68 -2.15 0.58
N ARG A 77 14.34 -3.11 -0.08
CA ARG A 77 15.15 -2.93 -1.29
C ARG A 77 14.54 -3.79 -2.43
N PRO A 78 13.77 -3.19 -3.36
CA PRO A 78 13.23 -3.93 -4.50
C PRO A 78 14.36 -4.34 -5.46
N GLU A 79 14.42 -5.62 -5.82
CA GLU A 79 15.36 -6.11 -6.83
C GLU A 79 14.63 -6.72 -8.03
N ARG A 80 15.11 -6.38 -9.22
CA ARG A 80 14.66 -6.97 -10.48
C ARG A 80 15.38 -8.30 -10.70
N ILE A 81 14.60 -9.36 -10.81
CA ILE A 81 15.05 -10.73 -11.04
C ILE A 81 14.61 -11.16 -12.43
N LEU A 82 15.50 -11.82 -13.17
CA LEU A 82 15.20 -12.50 -14.42
C LEU A 82 15.12 -14.02 -14.19
N ILE A 83 14.07 -14.63 -14.71
CA ILE A 83 13.97 -16.08 -14.91
C ILE A 83 14.07 -16.30 -16.41
N GLY A 84 15.29 -16.54 -16.89
CA GLY A 84 15.61 -16.76 -18.31
C GLY A 84 15.26 -18.16 -18.80
N ALA A 85 15.54 -18.46 -20.07
CA ALA A 85 15.30 -19.78 -20.67
C ALA A 85 16.39 -20.81 -20.31
N ASP A 86 17.55 -20.28 -19.94
CA ASP A 86 18.78 -20.87 -19.39
C ASP A 86 18.72 -21.13 -17.87
N ALA A 87 17.87 -20.40 -17.14
CA ALA A 87 17.73 -20.53 -15.69
C ALA A 87 17.46 -21.98 -15.22
N GLU A 88 18.02 -22.33 -14.05
CA GLU A 88 17.92 -23.66 -13.44
C GLU A 88 16.48 -24.19 -13.39
N GLN A 89 16.33 -25.50 -13.60
CA GLN A 89 15.06 -26.22 -13.44
C GLN A 89 15.11 -27.16 -12.24
N ARG A 90 14.07 -27.11 -11.40
CA ARG A 90 13.86 -28.02 -10.27
C ARG A 90 12.44 -28.57 -10.33
N ASP A 91 12.26 -29.80 -9.85
CA ASP A 91 10.95 -30.42 -9.73
C ASP A 91 10.27 -29.93 -8.44
N PHE A 92 9.15 -29.20 -8.60
CA PHE A 92 8.38 -28.62 -7.49
C PHE A 92 7.01 -29.30 -7.33
N PRO A 93 6.30 -29.12 -6.20
CA PRO A 93 4.95 -29.67 -5.99
C PRO A 93 3.86 -29.25 -7.00
N LYS A 94 4.11 -28.28 -7.90
CA LYS A 94 3.24 -27.93 -9.04
C LYS A 94 3.91 -28.22 -10.40
N GLY A 95 4.80 -29.22 -10.44
CA GLY A 95 5.54 -29.68 -11.62
C GLY A 95 6.93 -29.05 -11.76
N LYS A 96 7.70 -29.54 -12.73
CA LYS A 96 9.02 -29.01 -13.08
C LYS A 96 8.91 -27.56 -13.57
N SER A 97 9.82 -26.70 -13.12
CA SER A 97 9.79 -25.28 -13.49
C SER A 97 11.16 -24.64 -13.44
N ARG A 98 11.35 -23.57 -14.23
CA ARG A 98 12.48 -22.67 -14.07
C ARG A 98 12.25 -21.76 -12.88
N PHE A 99 13.30 -21.52 -12.10
CA PHE A 99 13.19 -20.78 -10.84
C PHE A 99 14.41 -19.88 -10.61
N ARG A 100 14.28 -18.98 -9.62
CA ARG A 100 15.42 -18.37 -8.94
C ARG A 100 15.24 -18.54 -7.44
N GLU A 101 16.29 -19.02 -6.77
CA GLU A 101 16.31 -19.13 -5.31
C GLU A 101 16.68 -17.78 -4.70
N ILE A 102 16.00 -17.41 -3.62
CA ILE A 102 16.13 -16.15 -2.90
C ILE A 102 16.48 -16.47 -1.45
N GLU A 103 17.51 -15.83 -0.92
CA GLU A 103 17.95 -16.00 0.46
C GLU A 103 17.90 -14.67 1.22
N LEU A 104 17.45 -14.74 2.47
CA LEU A 104 17.42 -13.65 3.43
C LEU A 104 18.55 -13.85 4.46
N ALA A 105 19.05 -12.75 5.03
CA ALA A 105 20.20 -12.76 5.95
C ALA A 105 20.05 -13.63 7.22
N ARG A 106 18.84 -14.13 7.52
CA ARG A 106 18.50 -15.16 8.53
C ARG A 106 17.05 -15.62 8.31
N GLU A 107 16.58 -16.57 9.11
CA GLU A 107 15.15 -16.91 9.15
C GLU A 107 14.31 -15.77 9.78
N PHE A 108 13.14 -15.51 9.21
CA PHE A 108 12.17 -14.55 9.73
C PHE A 108 10.80 -15.21 9.93
N LYS A 109 10.20 -14.97 11.09
CA LYS A 109 8.91 -15.57 11.49
C LYS A 109 7.75 -15.13 10.59
N ASN A 110 7.69 -13.85 10.21
CA ASN A 110 6.73 -13.29 9.26
C ASN A 110 7.47 -12.31 8.32
N ILE A 111 7.17 -12.35 7.03
CA ILE A 111 7.54 -11.31 6.04
C ILE A 111 6.38 -11.05 5.09
N ALA A 112 6.31 -9.83 4.57
CA ALA A 112 5.49 -9.51 3.40
C ALA A 112 6.39 -9.47 2.16
N VAL A 113 6.05 -10.25 1.13
CA VAL A 113 6.75 -10.30 -0.16
C VAL A 113 5.87 -9.63 -1.22
N ARG A 114 6.32 -8.48 -1.69
CA ARG A 114 5.68 -7.75 -2.78
C ARG A 114 6.29 -8.19 -4.10
N VAL A 115 5.44 -8.61 -5.03
CA VAL A 115 5.83 -9.14 -6.33
C VAL A 115 5.23 -8.26 -7.42
N GLN A 116 6.09 -7.73 -8.30
CA GLN A 116 5.70 -7.03 -9.52
C GLN A 116 6.13 -7.87 -10.73
N VAL A 117 5.20 -8.58 -11.37
CA VAL A 117 5.46 -9.20 -12.67
C VAL A 117 5.51 -8.10 -13.71
N ILE A 118 6.61 -7.98 -14.45
CA ILE A 118 6.71 -7.07 -15.59
C ILE A 118 6.17 -7.81 -16.82
N ALA A 119 5.17 -7.24 -17.48
CA ALA A 119 4.74 -7.72 -18.78
C ALA A 119 5.79 -7.37 -19.84
N ASP A 120 6.11 -8.33 -20.70
CA ASP A 120 7.24 -8.28 -21.64
C ASP A 120 6.83 -8.90 -22.98
N SER A 121 7.61 -8.72 -24.04
CA SER A 121 7.30 -9.26 -25.37
C SER A 121 7.02 -10.77 -25.33
N ASN A 122 5.90 -11.20 -25.92
CA ASN A 122 5.50 -12.61 -25.95
C ASN A 122 6.49 -13.45 -26.82
N PRO A 123 7.25 -14.41 -26.25
CA PRO A 123 8.18 -15.23 -27.02
C PRO A 123 7.48 -16.23 -27.96
N GLN A 124 6.18 -16.47 -27.78
CA GLN A 124 5.38 -17.42 -28.56
C GLN A 124 4.44 -16.73 -29.57
N GLY A 125 4.53 -15.41 -29.77
CA GLY A 125 3.67 -14.73 -30.75
C GLY A 125 3.65 -13.21 -30.63
N ARG A 126 2.46 -12.61 -30.79
CA ARG A 126 2.25 -11.16 -30.71
C ARG A 126 1.82 -10.73 -29.30
N GLY A 127 1.96 -9.43 -29.04
CA GLY A 127 1.56 -8.80 -27.77
C GLY A 127 2.55 -9.04 -26.63
N ASN A 128 2.11 -8.74 -25.41
CA ASN A 128 2.89 -8.94 -24.19
C ASN A 128 2.42 -10.20 -23.45
N ALA A 129 3.36 -10.94 -22.86
CA ALA A 129 3.12 -12.05 -21.97
C ALA A 129 3.51 -11.71 -20.52
N VAL A 130 3.13 -12.55 -19.56
CA VAL A 130 3.43 -12.40 -18.13
C VAL A 130 3.85 -13.73 -17.51
N PHE A 131 4.71 -13.67 -16.50
CA PHE A 131 5.01 -14.82 -15.64
C PHE A 131 3.84 -15.08 -14.67
N LYS A 132 3.60 -16.34 -14.27
CA LYS A 132 2.67 -16.65 -13.16
C LYS A 132 3.44 -17.07 -11.90
N PRO A 133 3.81 -16.12 -11.01
CA PRO A 133 4.64 -16.47 -9.87
C PRO A 133 3.92 -17.37 -8.86
N ILE A 134 4.64 -18.39 -8.40
CA ILE A 134 4.40 -19.15 -7.16
C ILE A 134 5.68 -19.05 -6.32
N LEU A 135 5.52 -18.87 -5.01
CA LEU A 135 6.61 -18.86 -4.04
C LEU A 135 6.66 -20.20 -3.32
N TYR A 136 7.84 -20.82 -3.26
CA TYR A 136 8.08 -22.06 -2.53
C TYR A 136 9.02 -21.78 -1.37
N VAL A 137 8.54 -21.90 -0.12
CA VAL A 137 9.40 -21.76 1.07
C VAL A 137 10.29 -22.99 1.15
N LEU A 138 11.61 -22.79 1.32
CA LEU A 138 12.58 -23.86 1.35
C LEU A 138 13.12 -24.13 2.77
N ASP A 139 13.51 -25.38 3.03
CA ASP A 139 14.32 -25.74 4.20
C ASP A 139 15.83 -25.57 3.93
N ASP A 140 16.66 -25.91 4.91
CA ASP A 140 18.12 -25.85 4.79
C ASP A 140 18.71 -26.91 3.84
N ALA A 141 17.96 -27.98 3.54
CA ALA A 141 18.31 -28.97 2.52
C ALA A 141 17.81 -28.62 1.11
N GLY A 142 17.15 -27.46 0.93
CA GLY A 142 16.62 -26.99 -0.36
C GLY A 142 15.28 -27.63 -0.78
N LYS A 143 14.64 -28.38 0.12
CA LYS A 143 13.32 -29.00 -0.10
C LYS A 143 12.20 -28.00 0.18
N VAL A 144 11.06 -28.18 -0.50
CA VAL A 144 9.88 -27.33 -0.34
C VAL A 144 9.15 -27.67 0.96
N ARG A 145 8.99 -26.68 1.84
CA ARG A 145 8.18 -26.74 3.08
C ARG A 145 6.73 -26.33 2.83
N ASP A 146 6.52 -25.27 2.04
CA ASP A 146 5.21 -24.70 1.72
C ASP A 146 5.21 -24.09 0.29
N SER A 147 4.03 -23.93 -0.31
CA SER A 147 3.83 -23.35 -1.64
C SER A 147 2.69 -22.33 -1.67
N THR A 148 3.01 -21.06 -1.80
CA THR A 148 2.04 -19.95 -1.82
C THR A 148 1.91 -19.37 -3.22
N LEU A 149 0.73 -19.49 -3.83
CA LEU A 149 0.45 -18.91 -5.15
C LEU A 149 0.27 -17.39 -5.02
N VAL A 150 0.89 -16.63 -5.93
CA VAL A 150 0.89 -15.16 -5.86
C VAL A 150 -0.36 -14.61 -6.54
N GLU A 151 -1.47 -14.59 -5.78
CA GLU A 151 -2.78 -14.07 -6.19
C GLU A 151 -3.43 -13.27 -5.04
N PRO A 152 -4.26 -12.25 -5.33
CA PRO A 152 -4.67 -11.77 -6.65
C PRO A 152 -3.63 -10.84 -7.29
N LEU A 153 -3.40 -11.03 -8.60
CA LEU A 153 -2.58 -10.16 -9.43
C LEU A 153 -3.40 -8.94 -9.89
N GLN A 154 -3.05 -7.75 -9.42
CA GLN A 154 -3.68 -6.47 -9.78
C GLN A 154 -2.91 -5.78 -10.91
N ILE A 155 -3.59 -5.27 -11.93
CA ILE A 155 -2.92 -4.65 -13.08
C ILE A 155 -2.54 -3.17 -12.84
N ASP A 156 -1.26 -2.85 -13.05
CA ASP A 156 -0.68 -1.51 -13.04
C ASP A 156 -0.32 -1.11 -14.48
N ILE A 157 -1.15 -0.26 -15.09
CA ILE A 157 -0.92 0.35 -16.40
C ILE A 157 -0.50 1.81 -16.17
N ARG A 158 0.69 2.20 -16.64
CA ARG A 158 1.18 3.57 -16.56
C ARG A 158 1.76 4.03 -17.91
N PRO A 159 1.47 5.27 -18.36
CA PRO A 159 2.06 5.81 -19.59
C PRO A 159 3.58 5.69 -19.59
N PHE A 160 4.13 5.30 -20.75
CA PHE A 160 5.57 5.17 -21.01
C PHE A 160 6.33 4.20 -20.06
N LYS A 161 5.63 3.26 -19.41
CA LYS A 161 6.24 2.22 -18.57
C LYS A 161 5.61 0.86 -18.89
N PRO A 162 6.37 -0.25 -18.82
CA PRO A 162 5.81 -1.58 -18.96
C PRO A 162 4.68 -1.83 -17.96
N THR A 163 3.57 -2.36 -18.47
CA THR A 163 2.46 -2.88 -17.67
C THR A 163 2.99 -3.88 -16.65
N ARG A 164 2.47 -3.82 -15.42
CA ARG A 164 2.84 -4.76 -14.36
C ARG A 164 1.62 -5.43 -13.77
N LEU A 165 1.84 -6.63 -13.22
CA LEU A 165 0.90 -7.27 -12.32
C LEU A 165 1.50 -7.22 -10.91
N LEU A 166 0.79 -6.56 -10.00
CA LEU A 166 1.19 -6.34 -8.61
C LEU A 166 0.45 -7.31 -7.69
N ALA A 167 1.18 -7.91 -6.76
CA ALA A 167 0.61 -8.70 -5.66
C ALA A 167 1.48 -8.55 -4.41
N CYS A 168 0.91 -8.92 -3.25
CA CYS A 168 1.64 -9.05 -2.00
C CYS A 168 1.23 -10.36 -1.33
N VAL A 169 2.21 -11.11 -0.84
CA VAL A 169 2.04 -12.43 -0.22
C VAL A 169 2.78 -12.44 1.10
N ASN A 170 2.12 -12.91 2.16
CA ASN A 170 2.76 -13.12 3.45
C ASN A 170 3.38 -14.53 3.51
N LEU A 171 4.63 -14.62 3.95
CA LEU A 171 5.34 -15.88 4.18
C LEU A 171 5.78 -15.99 5.65
N GLU A 172 5.84 -17.23 6.14
CA GLU A 172 6.16 -17.55 7.55
C GLU A 172 7.37 -18.47 7.67
N ASN A 173 8.16 -18.28 8.73
CA ASN A 173 9.32 -19.11 9.11
C ASN A 173 10.26 -19.40 7.92
N VAL A 174 10.71 -18.30 7.30
CA VAL A 174 11.40 -18.32 6.00
C VAL A 174 12.78 -17.69 6.09
N ARG A 175 13.81 -18.44 5.69
CA ARG A 175 15.15 -17.93 5.35
C ARG A 175 15.37 -17.92 3.84
N ARG A 176 14.93 -18.99 3.15
CA ARG A 176 15.04 -19.15 1.71
C ARG A 176 13.70 -19.45 1.07
N PHE A 177 13.48 -18.94 -0.14
CA PHE A 177 12.35 -19.31 -0.97
C PHE A 177 12.71 -19.29 -2.45
N ALA A 178 12.12 -20.18 -3.26
CA ALA A 178 12.23 -20.12 -4.71
C ALA A 178 11.03 -19.38 -5.30
N VAL A 179 11.27 -18.50 -6.27
CA VAL A 179 10.22 -17.99 -7.16
C VAL A 179 10.26 -18.75 -8.48
N ALA A 180 9.12 -19.32 -8.86
CA ALA A 180 8.95 -20.16 -10.05
C ALA A 180 7.53 -19.95 -10.64
N THR A 181 7.18 -20.70 -11.69
CA THR A 181 5.82 -20.71 -12.26
C THR A 181 5.23 -22.13 -12.25
N PRO A 182 3.94 -22.35 -11.96
CA PRO A 182 3.34 -23.68 -12.02
C PRO A 182 3.44 -24.27 -13.44
N ALA A 183 3.76 -25.56 -13.58
CA ALA A 183 3.87 -26.21 -14.89
C ALA A 183 2.54 -26.23 -15.67
N SER A 184 1.41 -25.99 -15.00
CA SER A 184 0.09 -25.83 -15.62
C SER A 184 -0.32 -24.38 -15.86
N ALA A 185 0.60 -23.41 -15.78
CA ALA A 185 0.36 -22.00 -16.11
C ALA A 185 0.56 -21.67 -17.61
N PRO A 186 1.61 -22.17 -18.31
CA PRO A 186 1.76 -21.94 -19.75
C PRO A 186 0.51 -22.35 -20.55
N GLY A 187 0.18 -21.57 -21.59
CA GLY A 187 -1.04 -21.77 -22.39
C GLY A 187 -2.35 -21.31 -21.72
N LYS A 188 -2.31 -20.82 -20.48
CA LYS A 188 -3.40 -20.08 -19.83
C LYS A 188 -3.13 -18.58 -19.86
N PHE A 189 -4.10 -17.79 -19.40
CA PHE A 189 -4.04 -16.33 -19.44
C PHE A 189 -4.28 -15.73 -18.05
N TYR A 190 -3.61 -14.61 -17.76
CA TYR A 190 -4.10 -13.62 -16.82
C TYR A 190 -5.29 -12.90 -17.42
N GLU A 191 -6.31 -12.63 -16.61
CA GLU A 191 -7.43 -11.74 -16.98
C GLU A 191 -7.64 -10.69 -15.88
N SER A 192 -7.59 -9.42 -16.26
CA SER A 192 -7.89 -8.34 -15.33
C SER A 192 -9.37 -8.36 -14.93
N LYS A 193 -9.66 -8.46 -13.63
CA LYS A 193 -11.02 -8.21 -13.10
C LYS A 193 -11.47 -6.82 -13.55
N SER A 194 -12.66 -6.74 -14.16
CA SER A 194 -13.24 -5.47 -14.61
C SER A 194 -13.47 -4.53 -13.42
N ARG A 195 -12.95 -3.30 -13.48
CA ARG A 195 -13.20 -2.28 -12.46
C ARG A 195 -14.69 -1.96 -12.40
N ASP A 196 -15.27 -1.97 -11.20
CA ASP A 196 -16.67 -1.61 -10.99
C ASP A 196 -16.99 -0.20 -11.51
N LYS A 197 -18.25 -0.01 -11.94
CA LYS A 197 -18.71 1.27 -12.50
C LYS A 197 -18.73 2.33 -11.41
N LEU A 198 -17.75 3.24 -11.46
CA LEU A 198 -17.67 4.40 -10.56
C LEU A 198 -18.87 5.32 -10.75
N LYS A 199 -19.85 5.24 -9.85
CA LYS A 199 -21.06 6.07 -9.87
C LYS A 199 -20.72 7.50 -9.43
N ALA A 200 -20.71 8.43 -10.38
CA ALA A 200 -20.54 9.85 -10.07
C ALA A 200 -21.71 10.38 -9.21
N ALA A 201 -21.39 11.12 -8.14
CA ALA A 201 -22.37 11.68 -7.21
C ALA A 201 -23.04 12.97 -7.71
N SER A 202 -23.17 13.15 -9.02
CA SER A 202 -23.74 14.35 -9.66
C SER A 202 -25.21 14.14 -10.04
N LYS A 203 -26.06 15.15 -9.75
CA LYS A 203 -27.44 15.24 -10.28
C LYS A 203 -27.39 15.35 -11.81
N GLY A 204 -27.53 14.24 -12.51
CA GLY A 204 -27.40 14.15 -13.96
C GLY A 204 -26.92 12.79 -14.48
N GLY A 205 -26.30 11.96 -13.63
CA GLY A 205 -26.02 10.56 -13.97
C GLY A 205 -25.05 10.34 -15.13
N PHE A 206 -24.07 11.22 -15.33
CA PHE A 206 -23.01 11.05 -16.33
C PHE A 206 -22.18 9.79 -16.02
N TYR A 207 -22.49 8.69 -16.71
CA TYR A 207 -21.68 7.49 -16.70
C TYR A 207 -20.43 7.72 -17.56
N TYR A 208 -19.27 7.81 -16.91
CA TYR A 208 -18.01 7.52 -17.58
C TYR A 208 -17.97 6.01 -17.89
N SER A 209 -18.58 5.59 -19.01
CA SER A 209 -18.36 4.26 -19.57
C SER A 209 -16.97 4.20 -20.19
N THR A 210 -15.95 4.25 -19.32
CA THR A 210 -14.70 3.56 -19.62
C THR A 210 -15.05 2.08 -19.62
N ASP A 211 -15.41 1.54 -20.78
CA ASP A 211 -15.61 0.11 -20.92
C ASP A 211 -14.36 -0.58 -20.38
N ALA A 212 -14.55 -1.46 -19.41
CA ALA A 212 -13.46 -1.98 -18.62
C ALA A 212 -12.61 -2.91 -19.50
N VAL A 213 -11.58 -2.34 -20.14
CA VAL A 213 -10.65 -3.03 -21.03
C VAL A 213 -10.09 -4.24 -20.30
N LYS A 214 -10.66 -5.41 -20.58
CA LYS A 214 -10.21 -6.68 -20.01
C LYS A 214 -8.87 -7.00 -20.64
N VAL A 215 -7.81 -6.71 -19.92
CA VAL A 215 -6.45 -7.02 -20.35
C VAL A 215 -6.23 -8.51 -20.09
N GLN A 216 -6.22 -9.28 -21.18
CA GLN A 216 -5.84 -10.68 -21.19
C GLN A 216 -4.37 -10.79 -21.59
N LEU A 217 -3.55 -11.50 -20.80
CA LEU A 217 -2.10 -11.66 -21.06
C LEU A 217 -1.73 -13.15 -20.94
N PRO A 218 -1.13 -13.78 -21.95
CA PRO A 218 -0.71 -15.19 -21.86
C PRO A 218 0.35 -15.37 -20.77
N TYR A 219 0.25 -16.49 -20.05
CA TYR A 219 1.25 -16.93 -19.09
C TYR A 219 2.39 -17.68 -19.77
N VAL A 220 3.62 -17.40 -19.35
CA VAL A 220 4.86 -17.98 -19.91
C VAL A 220 5.76 -18.59 -18.83
N GLU A 221 6.68 -19.47 -19.26
CA GLU A 221 7.65 -20.20 -18.41
C GLU A 221 8.78 -19.32 -17.85
N THR A 222 9.02 -18.16 -18.46
CA THR A 222 10.15 -17.27 -18.24
C THR A 222 9.65 -15.85 -18.05
N GLY A 223 10.39 -14.97 -17.37
CA GLY A 223 9.96 -13.57 -17.24
C GLY A 223 10.77 -12.69 -16.32
N LYS A 224 10.35 -11.44 -16.25
CA LYS A 224 10.98 -10.37 -15.47
C LYS A 224 10.11 -10.04 -14.26
N LEU A 225 10.68 -10.11 -13.07
CA LEU A 225 10.02 -9.84 -11.80
C LEU A 225 10.72 -8.67 -11.10
N VAL A 226 10.00 -7.95 -10.24
CA VAL A 226 10.61 -7.17 -9.15
C VAL A 226 10.08 -7.74 -7.84
N ILE A 227 10.97 -8.10 -6.93
CA ILE A 227 10.62 -8.61 -5.60
C ILE A 227 11.17 -7.64 -4.55
N GLU A 228 10.29 -7.25 -3.63
CA GLU A 228 10.58 -6.44 -2.46
C GLU A 228 10.11 -7.24 -1.24
N VAL A 229 10.96 -7.35 -0.22
CA VAL A 229 10.61 -8.03 1.04
C VAL A 229 10.57 -6.98 2.14
N THR A 230 9.46 -6.92 2.88
CA THR A 230 9.28 -6.04 4.04
C THR A 230 9.14 -6.89 5.30
N ARG A 231 9.82 -6.49 6.38
CA ARG A 231 9.70 -7.18 7.67
C ARG A 231 8.40 -6.77 8.36
N VAL A 232 7.63 -7.75 8.83
CA VAL A 232 6.33 -7.50 9.50
C VAL A 232 6.28 -8.16 10.87
N ASN A 233 5.51 -7.58 11.79
CA ASN A 233 5.52 -8.03 13.19
C ASN A 233 4.47 -9.12 13.43
N LYS A 234 3.29 -9.00 12.83
CA LYS A 234 2.21 -9.99 12.88
C LYS A 234 1.99 -10.63 11.50
N LYS A 235 1.48 -11.86 11.51
CA LYS A 235 0.96 -12.56 10.33
C LYS A 235 -0.14 -11.71 9.68
N GLY A 236 -0.01 -11.42 8.38
CA GLY A 236 -0.99 -10.66 7.61
C GLY A 236 -0.72 -9.16 7.46
N GLU A 237 0.23 -8.58 8.20
CA GLU A 237 0.63 -7.17 8.04
C GLU A 237 1.48 -6.95 6.75
N GLY A 238 1.61 -5.70 6.28
CA GLY A 238 2.53 -5.30 5.20
C GLY A 238 2.03 -5.51 3.76
N CYS A 239 1.02 -6.36 3.61
CA CYS A 239 0.11 -6.45 2.46
C CYS A 239 -1.22 -5.74 2.74
#